data_AF-A0A7C3H6Z6-F1
#
_entry.id   AF-A0A7C3H6Z6-F1
#
_cell.length_a   1.000
_cell.length_b   1.000
_cell.length_c   1.000
_cell.angle_alpha   90.00
_cell.angle_beta   90.00
_cell.angle_gamma   90.00
#
_symmetry.space_group_name_H-M   'P 1'
#
loop_
_entity.id
_entity.type
_entity.pdbx_description
1 polymer ?
#
loop_
_entity_poly.entity_id
_entity_poly.type
_entity_poly.pdbx_seq_one_letter_code
_entity_poly.pdbx_strand_id
1 'polypeptide(L)'
;MTSLIVRPEIAIDQFLPIFVESTLVLVFGVGYAAVITLAKMGYFSKKWMSVGYLLWVLQTYFLYDFAVLIQSNHFTMKVLMVTMVIYLFVPHLYFYLIDEAEKRYEDSEDTIDSSEQSVI
;
A
#
# COMPACT_ATOMS: atom_id res chain seq x y z
N MET A 1 -35.79 26.17 -9.16
CA MET A 1 -36.07 24.77 -8.78
C MET A 1 -34.74 24.10 -8.50
N THR A 2 -34.39 23.97 -7.23
CA THR A 2 -33.19 23.26 -6.77
C THR A 2 -33.38 21.77 -7.06
N SER A 3 -32.61 21.25 -8.01
CA SER A 3 -32.57 19.81 -8.31
C SER A 3 -32.02 19.08 -7.10
N LEU A 4 -32.90 18.48 -6.31
CA LEU A 4 -32.50 17.56 -5.25
C LEU A 4 -31.89 16.34 -5.94
N ILE A 5 -30.56 16.23 -5.89
CA ILE A 5 -29.85 15.01 -6.26
C ILE A 5 -30.28 13.95 -5.24
N VAL A 6 -31.27 13.15 -5.62
CA VAL A 6 -31.67 11.97 -4.87
C VAL A 6 -30.53 10.97 -5.01
N ARG A 7 -29.72 10.85 -3.96
CA ARG A 7 -28.73 9.77 -3.88
C ARG A 7 -29.51 8.44 -3.89
N PRO A 8 -29.07 7.42 -4.64
CA PRO A 8 -29.61 6.08 -4.48
C PRO A 8 -29.51 5.70 -3.00
N GLU A 9 -30.64 5.34 -2.38
CA GLU A 9 -30.61 4.81 -1.02
C GLU A 9 -29.86 3.47 -1.05
N ILE A 10 -28.77 3.39 -0.30
CA ILE A 10 -28.07 2.12 -0.07
C ILE A 10 -29.05 1.24 0.70
N ALA A 11 -29.47 0.13 0.10
CA ALA A 11 -30.35 -0.82 0.76
C ALA A 11 -29.67 -1.31 2.05
N ILE A 12 -30.39 -1.27 3.18
CA ILE A 12 -29.82 -1.52 4.53
C ILE A 12 -29.17 -2.91 4.62
N ASP A 13 -29.66 -3.87 3.84
CA ASP A 13 -29.10 -5.23 3.72
C ASP A 13 -27.72 -5.26 3.03
N GLN A 14 -27.39 -4.27 2.20
CA GLN A 14 -26.10 -4.15 1.52
C GLN A 14 -25.04 -3.41 2.33
N PHE A 15 -25.46 -2.63 3.35
CA PHE A 15 -24.54 -1.86 4.18
C PHE A 15 -23.53 -2.75 4.95
N LEU A 16 -24.02 -3.83 5.56
CA LEU A 16 -23.18 -4.71 6.38
C LEU A 16 -22.13 -5.47 5.53
N PRO A 17 -22.48 -6.07 4.37
CA PRO A 17 -21.50 -6.63 3.43
C PRO A 17 -20.44 -5.61 2.98
N ILE A 18 -20.85 -4.42 2.55
CA ILE A 18 -19.94 -3.36 2.11
C ILE A 18 -18.96 -2.97 3.22
N PHE A 19 -19.45 -2.83 4.46
CA PHE A 19 -18.62 -2.50 5.61
C PHE A 19 -17.59 -3.59 5.90
N VAL A 20 -18.01 -4.86 5.92
CA VAL A 20 -17.13 -6.01 6.16
C VAL A 20 -16.06 -6.11 5.08
N GLU A 21 -16.44 -6.03 3.80
CA GLU A 21 -15.49 -6.03 2.68
C GLU A 21 -14.48 -4.88 2.80
N SER A 22 -14.95 -3.67 3.13
CA SER A 22 -14.06 -2.51 3.31
C SER A 22 -13.07 -2.70 4.46
N THR A 23 -13.49 -3.35 5.56
CA THR A 23 -12.62 -3.60 6.71
C THR A 23 -11.62 -4.72 6.39
N LEU A 24 -12.02 -5.76 5.65
CA LEU A 24 -11.11 -6.80 5.19
C LEU A 24 -10.01 -6.22 4.30
N VAL A 25 -10.38 -5.39 3.31
CA VAL A 25 -9.41 -4.68 2.46
C VAL A 25 -8.40 -3.89 3.31
N LEU A 26 -8.87 -3.19 4.34
CA LEU A 26 -8.01 -2.37 5.18
C LEU A 26 -7.08 -3.23 6.06
N VAL A 27 -7.60 -4.30 6.68
CA VAL A 27 -6.82 -5.24 7.50
C VAL A 27 -5.74 -5.94 6.66
N PHE A 28 -6.08 -6.42 5.46
CA PHE A 28 -5.10 -7.06 4.58
C PHE A 28 -4.10 -6.06 4.00
N GLY A 29 -4.50 -4.82 3.71
CA GLY A 29 -3.59 -3.77 3.25
C GLY A 29 -2.56 -3.36 4.31
N VAL A 30 -3.01 -3.14 5.55
CA VAL A 30 -2.10 -2.89 6.68
C VAL A 30 -1.24 -4.13 6.96
N GLY A 31 -1.82 -5.33 6.87
CA GLY A 31 -1.10 -6.60 7.02
C GLY A 31 0.02 -6.76 5.98
N TYR A 32 -0.25 -6.47 4.70
CA TYR A 32 0.75 -6.48 3.64
C TYR A 32 1.89 -5.49 3.93
N ALA A 33 1.56 -4.24 4.27
CA ALA A 33 2.53 -3.20 4.59
C ALA A 33 3.40 -3.58 5.81
N ALA A 34 2.79 -4.15 6.85
CA ALA A 34 3.51 -4.64 8.02
C ALA A 34 4.43 -5.82 7.67
N VAL A 35 3.93 -6.81 6.92
CA VAL A 35 4.71 -7.99 6.52
C VAL A 35 5.91 -7.61 5.66
N ILE A 36 5.74 -6.71 4.68
CA ILE A 36 6.86 -6.30 3.82
C ILE A 36 7.90 -5.48 4.58
N THR A 37 7.47 -4.66 5.54
CA THR A 37 8.36 -3.89 6.42
C THR A 37 9.13 -4.80 7.38
N LEU A 38 8.44 -5.74 8.04
CA LEU A 38 9.05 -6.69 8.96
C LEU A 38 10.00 -7.68 8.26
N ALA A 39 9.66 -8.12 7.04
CA ALA A 39 10.53 -8.99 6.25
C ALA A 39 11.84 -8.29 5.83
N LYS A 40 11.80 -6.97 5.60
CA LYS A 40 12.98 -6.20 5.20
C LYS A 40 13.87 -5.83 6.39
N MET A 41 13.31 -5.60 7.58
CA MET A 41 14.04 -5.29 8.82
C MET A 41 14.88 -6.47 9.37
N GLY A 42 15.14 -7.50 8.57
CA GLY A 42 16.00 -8.63 8.90
C GLY A 42 15.38 -9.69 9.82
N TYR A 43 14.16 -9.47 10.32
CA TYR A 43 13.54 -10.40 11.27
C TYR A 43 13.04 -11.70 10.60
N PHE A 44 12.82 -11.71 9.27
CA PHE A 44 12.30 -12.89 8.56
C PHE A 44 12.89 -13.09 7.14
N SER A 45 13.27 -14.34 6.85
CA SER A 45 13.87 -14.82 5.59
C SER A 45 13.04 -14.53 4.33
N LYS A 46 13.71 -14.47 3.16
CA LYS A 46 13.22 -14.23 1.77
C LYS A 46 11.88 -14.90 1.40
N LYS A 47 11.46 -15.96 2.10
CA LYS A 47 10.15 -16.63 1.94
C LYS A 47 8.96 -15.77 2.39
N TRP A 48 9.11 -14.88 3.37
CA TRP A 48 8.03 -14.01 3.85
C TRP A 48 7.60 -12.95 2.84
N MET A 49 8.47 -12.64 1.88
CA MET A 49 8.13 -11.79 0.74
C MET A 49 7.01 -12.40 -0.12
N SER A 50 6.97 -13.74 -0.25
CA SER A 50 5.86 -14.44 -0.95
C SER A 50 4.53 -14.35 -0.19
N VAL A 51 4.57 -14.32 1.14
CA VAL A 51 3.37 -14.14 1.98
C VAL A 51 2.81 -12.72 1.82
N GLY A 52 3.67 -11.72 1.73
CA GLY A 52 3.27 -10.34 1.40
C GLY A 52 2.51 -10.26 0.07
N TYR A 53 3.03 -10.87 -1.00
CA TYR A 53 2.33 -10.90 -2.28
C TYR A 53 1.00 -11.66 -2.23
N LEU A 54 0.90 -12.73 -1.43
CA LEU A 54 -0.37 -13.42 -1.20
C LEU A 54 -1.39 -12.51 -0.50
N LEU A 55 -0.97 -11.78 0.54
CA LEU A 55 -1.81 -10.80 1.22
C LEU A 55 -2.25 -9.67 0.27
N TRP A 56 -1.37 -9.26 -0.65
CA TRP A 56 -1.69 -8.27 -1.66
C TRP A 56 -2.75 -8.78 -2.64
N VAL A 57 -2.59 -9.98 -3.21
CA VAL A 57 -3.60 -10.57 -4.12
C VAL A 57 -4.95 -10.71 -3.40
N LEU A 58 -4.91 -11.14 -2.14
CA LEU A 58 -6.11 -11.31 -1.33
C LEU A 58 -6.79 -9.97 -1.02
N GLN A 59 -6.03 -8.93 -0.69
CA GLN A 59 -6.54 -7.56 -0.55
C GLN A 59 -7.18 -7.06 -1.86
N THR A 60 -6.52 -7.27 -3.00
CA THR A 60 -7.03 -6.87 -4.31
C THR A 60 -8.34 -7.57 -4.65
N TYR A 61 -8.48 -8.84 -4.27
CA TYR A 61 -9.71 -9.60 -4.46
C TYR A 61 -10.89 -8.99 -3.69
N PHE A 62 -10.74 -8.74 -2.39
CA PHE A 62 -11.79 -8.10 -1.59
C PHE A 62 -12.09 -6.68 -2.05
N LEU A 63 -11.08 -5.96 -2.56
CA LEU A 63 -11.27 -4.63 -3.12
C LEU A 63 -12.07 -4.66 -4.43
N TYR A 64 -11.88 -5.69 -5.27
CA TYR A 64 -12.71 -5.91 -6.44
C TYR A 64 -14.16 -6.21 -6.06
N ASP A 65 -14.37 -7.10 -5.08
CA ASP A 65 -15.71 -7.46 -4.63
C ASP A 65 -16.44 -6.25 -4.03
N PHE A 66 -15.75 -5.48 -3.17
CA PHE A 66 -16.21 -4.19 -2.67
C PHE A 66 -16.62 -3.21 -3.78
N ALA A 67 -15.84 -3.13 -4.86
CA ALA A 67 -16.14 -2.26 -6.01
C ALA A 67 -17.45 -2.65 -6.71
N VAL A 68 -17.68 -3.96 -6.85
CA VAL A 68 -18.89 -4.52 -7.46
C VAL A 68 -20.09 -4.29 -6.55
N LEU A 69 -19.94 -4.53 -5.23
CA LEU A 69 -20.96 -4.34 -4.21
C LEU A 69 -21.45 -2.89 -4.08
N ILE A 70 -20.58 -1.90 -4.25
CA ILE A 70 -20.98 -0.48 -4.27
C ILE A 70 -21.79 -0.10 -5.53
N GLN A 71 -22.03 -1.04 -6.47
CA GLN A 71 -22.63 -0.76 -7.78
C GLN A 71 -21.91 0.40 -8.48
N SER A 72 -20.58 0.38 -8.40
CA SER A 72 -19.74 1.49 -8.80
C SER A 72 -19.84 1.76 -10.31
N ASN A 73 -19.99 3.03 -10.68
CA ASN A 73 -19.90 3.45 -12.08
C ASN A 73 -18.54 3.03 -12.67
N HIS A 74 -18.49 2.75 -13.99
CA HIS A 74 -17.28 2.32 -14.72
C HIS A 74 -16.03 3.15 -14.41
N PHE A 75 -16.22 4.43 -14.07
CA PHE A 75 -15.15 5.34 -13.67
C PHE A 75 -14.47 4.92 -12.35
N THR A 76 -15.23 4.59 -11.31
CA THR A 76 -14.69 4.21 -9.99
C THR A 76 -13.92 2.89 -10.07
N MET A 77 -14.39 1.93 -10.88
CA MET A 77 -13.67 0.67 -11.11
C MET A 77 -12.30 0.89 -11.77
N LYS A 78 -12.21 1.83 -12.73
CA LYS A 78 -10.93 2.23 -13.33
C LYS A 78 -9.98 2.87 -12.33
N VAL A 79 -10.49 3.76 -11.48
CA VAL A 79 -9.68 4.40 -10.43
C VAL A 79 -9.14 3.34 -9.47
N LEU A 80 -9.96 2.40 -9.01
CA LEU A 80 -9.52 1.29 -8.15
C LEU A 80 -8.41 0.46 -8.80
N MET A 81 -8.54 0.12 -10.09
CA MET A 81 -7.52 -0.60 -10.85
C MET A 81 -6.19 0.18 -10.92
N VAL A 82 -6.25 1.50 -11.15
CA VAL A 82 -5.04 2.36 -11.15
C VAL A 82 -4.42 2.43 -9.76
N THR A 83 -5.23 2.58 -8.71
CA THR A 83 -4.77 2.59 -7.32
C THR A 83 -4.05 1.29 -6.96
N MET A 84 -4.54 0.14 -7.43
CA MET A 84 -3.89 -1.17 -7.22
C MET A 84 -2.48 -1.25 -7.82
N VAL A 85 -2.27 -0.65 -9.00
CA VAL A 85 -0.94 -0.57 -9.61
C VAL A 85 -0.02 0.32 -8.77
N ILE A 86 -0.47 1.53 -8.40
CA ILE A 86 0.30 2.45 -7.56
C ILE A 86 0.66 1.79 -6.22
N TYR A 87 -0.24 1.01 -5.64
CA TYR A 87 -0.04 0.33 -4.36
C TYR A 87 1.08 -0.72 -4.39
N LEU A 88 1.37 -1.32 -5.55
CA LEU A 88 2.54 -2.19 -5.74
C LEU A 88 3.85 -1.38 -5.76
N PHE A 89 3.80 -0.17 -6.33
CA PHE A 89 4.96 0.71 -6.45
C PHE A 89 5.31 1.43 -5.16
N VAL A 90 4.33 1.82 -4.33
CA VAL A 90 4.57 2.56 -3.07
C VAL A 90 5.58 1.88 -2.14
N PRO A 91 5.46 0.59 -1.78
CA PRO A 91 6.46 -0.06 -0.92
C PRO A 91 7.81 -0.18 -1.61
N HIS A 92 7.85 -0.55 -2.90
CA HIS A 92 9.13 -0.60 -3.65
C HIS A 92 9.85 0.75 -3.70
N LEU A 93 9.09 1.83 -3.93
CA LEU A 93 9.62 3.19 -4.01
C LEU A 93 10.03 3.73 -2.64
N TYR A 94 9.22 3.49 -1.61
CA TYR A 94 9.54 3.89 -0.23
C TYR A 94 10.86 3.26 0.23
N PHE A 95 11.04 1.96 -0.02
CA PHE A 95 12.30 1.29 0.32
C PHE A 95 13.48 1.75 -0.54
N TYR A 96 13.28 2.02 -1.83
CA TYR A 96 14.33 2.58 -2.68
C TYR A 96 14.80 3.96 -2.17
N LEU A 97 13.85 4.81 -1.77
CA LEU A 97 14.16 6.14 -1.23
C LEU A 97 14.91 6.07 0.10
N ILE A 98 14.57 5.12 0.96
CA ILE A 98 15.22 4.98 2.27
C ILE A 98 16.64 4.42 2.15
N ASP A 99 16.85 3.43 1.27
CA ASP A 99 18.15 2.82 0.98
C ASP A 99 19.12 3.82 0.32
N GLU A 100 18.61 4.60 -0.65
CA GLU A 100 19.37 5.66 -1.30
C GLU A 100 19.69 6.83 -0.36
N ALA A 101 18.80 7.13 0.60
CA ALA A 101 19.06 8.14 1.62
C ALA A 101 20.15 7.68 2.60
N GLU A 102 20.08 6.44 3.10
CA GLU A 102 21.07 5.87 4.02
C GLU A 102 22.47 5.82 3.38
N LYS A 103 22.55 5.38 2.12
CA LYS A 103 23.81 5.32 1.35
C LYS A 103 24.48 6.68 1.15
N ARG A 104 23.71 7.76 1.06
CA ARG A 104 24.26 9.12 0.94
C ARG A 104 24.82 9.67 2.24
N TYR A 105 24.33 9.19 3.38
CA TYR A 105 24.88 9.57 4.68
C TYR A 105 26.22 8.87 4.95
N GLU A 106 26.34 7.57 4.64
CA GLU A 106 27.62 6.83 4.77
C GLU A 106 28.74 7.45 3.89
N ASP A 107 28.45 7.81 2.63
CA ASP A 107 29.43 8.42 1.72
C ASP A 107 29.94 9.80 2.22
N SER A 108 29.10 10.54 2.96
CA SER A 108 29.47 11.85 3.51
C SER A 108 30.30 11.78 4.80
N GLU A 109 30.18 10.73 5.61
CA GLU A 109 31.04 10.54 6.81
C GLU A 109 32.46 10.09 6.41
N ASP A 110 32.60 9.17 5.45
CA ASP A 110 33.90 8.69 4.98
C ASP A 110 34.75 9.79 4.29
N THR A 111 34.08 10.78 3.68
CA THR A 111 34.74 11.90 3.01
C THR A 111 35.26 12.95 4.00
N ILE A 112 34.63 13.09 5.18
CA ILE A 112 35.04 14.04 6.21
C ILE A 112 36.24 13.50 6.99
N ASP A 113 36.23 12.21 7.38
CA ASP A 113 37.33 11.57 8.12
C ASP A 113 38.65 11.53 7.32
N SER A 114 38.55 11.26 6.01
CA SER A 114 39.72 11.26 5.09
C SER A 114 40.36 12.65 4.91
N SER A 115 39.58 13.73 5.08
CA SER A 115 40.06 15.10 4.93
C SER A 115 40.76 15.62 6.20
N GLU A 116 40.33 15.17 7.39
CA GLU A 116 40.97 15.50 8.67
C GLU A 116 42.33 14.79 8.85
N GLN A 117 42.46 13.57 8.34
CA GLN A 117 43.72 12.81 8.45
C GLN A 117 44.83 13.27 7.49
N SER A 118 44.51 14.04 6.44
CA SER A 118 45.50 14.63 5.53
C SER A 118 46.06 16.00 5.97
N VAL A 119 45.49 16.58 7.03
CA VAL A 119 45.86 17.90 7.57
C VAL A 119 46.71 17.80 8.85
N ILE A 120 46.99 16.57 9.32
CA ILE A 120 47.91 16.28 10.44
C ILE A 120 49.18 15.62 9.92
#